data_AF-A0A944DU84-F1
#
_entry.id   AF-A0A944DU84-F1
#
_cell.length_a   1.000
_cell.length_b   1.000
_cell.length_c   1.000
_cell.angle_alpha   90.00
_cell.angle_beta   90.00
_cell.angle_gamma   90.00
#
_symmetry.space_group_name_H-M   'P 1'
#
loop_
_entity.id
_entity.type
_entity.pdbx_description
1 polymer ?
#
loop_
_entity_poly.entity_id
_entity_poly.type
_entity_poly.pdbx_seq_one_letter_code
_entity_poly.pdbx_strand_id
1 'polypeptide(L)'
;MSMSHVRDMRIDPERVSSAVEFFESYANSCLAELDSLGSEDISSSTTQNAPDSDSSRWMVLSDAASALRVASEWAMLFDPNRALTLLDRCGTLLHELSYPFGNFLKVIAGPWFEDPPISGFGEWIEDVVRLNRLEGSRKDTQNRGGIPATLIHPQQQAYLVMAAVSSPLVSSEFRRPLRQIILESPHRVGVTPVGALGTPIRRFWAVSEALTRDGGEGAAVVAEHLAEMGQKYAESAELAMANEYCWRNAASPIDIVDVDMTGIVVSAARILGIRTFGRSLELQLPKIHPLGRVQLEVALEVTRSGPSGAAP
;
A
#
# COMPACT_ATOMS: atom_id res chain seq x y z
N MET A 1 2.26 -17.34 12.95
CA MET A 1 1.46 -16.13 13.19
C MET A 1 0.44 -16.44 14.26
N SER A 2 0.17 -15.50 15.16
CA SER A 2 -0.60 -15.81 16.36
C SER A 2 -2.02 -15.26 16.28
N MET A 3 -3.01 -16.17 16.38
CA MET A 3 -4.41 -15.83 16.68
C MET A 3 -4.59 -15.02 17.98
N SER A 4 -3.52 -14.76 18.74
CA SER A 4 -3.51 -13.79 19.83
C SER A 4 -3.89 -12.40 19.36
N HIS A 5 -3.46 -11.94 18.18
CA HIS A 5 -3.77 -10.59 17.69
C HIS A 5 -5.28 -10.39 17.52
N VAL A 6 -5.96 -11.36 16.92
CA VAL A 6 -7.42 -11.38 16.76
C VAL A 6 -8.13 -11.32 18.12
N ARG A 7 -7.61 -12.06 19.12
CA ARG A 7 -8.16 -12.06 20.49
C ARG A 7 -7.92 -10.74 21.21
N ASP A 8 -6.75 -10.14 21.03
CA ASP A 8 -6.40 -8.83 21.62
C ASP A 8 -7.29 -7.73 21.03
N MET A 9 -7.64 -7.84 19.75
CA MET A 9 -8.61 -6.99 19.08
C MET A 9 -10.07 -7.34 19.42
N ARG A 10 -10.34 -8.44 20.12
CA ARG A 10 -11.70 -8.91 20.46
C ARG A 10 -12.61 -9.15 19.25
N ILE A 11 -12.04 -9.60 18.15
CA ILE A 11 -12.78 -9.97 16.94
C ILE A 11 -13.00 -11.48 16.94
N ASP A 12 -14.11 -11.93 16.38
CA ASP A 12 -14.40 -13.36 16.23
C ASP A 12 -13.48 -13.98 15.15
N PRO A 13 -12.64 -14.97 15.51
CA PRO A 13 -11.82 -15.73 14.56
C PRO A 13 -12.54 -16.25 13.32
N GLU A 14 -13.76 -16.77 13.48
CA GLU A 14 -14.50 -17.34 12.36
C GLU A 14 -14.92 -16.24 11.38
N ARG A 15 -15.27 -15.05 11.90
CA ARG A 15 -15.64 -13.88 11.09
C ARG A 15 -14.47 -13.35 10.27
N VAL A 16 -13.26 -13.37 10.83
CA VAL A 16 -12.04 -12.98 10.11
C VAL A 16 -11.85 -13.89 8.89
N SER A 17 -11.90 -15.21 9.07
CA SER A 17 -11.76 -16.16 7.96
C SER A 17 -12.87 -16.01 6.91
N SER A 18 -14.13 -15.88 7.35
CA SER A 18 -15.27 -15.67 6.44
C SER A 18 -15.14 -14.35 5.65
N ALA A 19 -14.60 -13.28 6.25
CA ALA A 19 -14.38 -12.02 5.55
C ALA A 19 -13.38 -12.18 4.40
N VAL A 20 -12.25 -12.86 4.65
CA VAL A 20 -11.25 -13.15 3.59
C VAL A 20 -11.89 -13.93 2.44
N GLU A 21 -12.61 -15.01 2.74
CA GLU A 21 -13.25 -15.86 1.73
C GLU A 21 -14.31 -15.10 0.93
N PHE A 22 -15.10 -14.27 1.59
CA PHE A 22 -16.13 -13.45 0.95
C PHE A 22 -15.50 -12.46 -0.04
N PHE A 23 -14.54 -11.64 0.41
CA PHE A 23 -13.95 -10.59 -0.42
C PHE A 23 -13.11 -11.16 -1.56
N GLU A 24 -12.38 -12.26 -1.32
CA GLU A 24 -11.66 -12.95 -2.39
C GLU A 24 -12.62 -13.53 -3.45
N SER A 25 -13.73 -14.16 -3.01
CA SER A 25 -14.73 -14.74 -3.91
C SER A 25 -15.48 -13.66 -4.69
N TYR A 26 -15.76 -12.52 -4.07
CA TYR A 26 -16.34 -11.35 -4.73
C TYR A 26 -15.39 -10.82 -5.82
N ALA A 27 -14.11 -10.63 -5.51
CA ALA A 27 -13.12 -10.19 -6.49
C ALA A 27 -13.02 -11.16 -7.69
N ASN A 28 -13.02 -12.47 -7.42
CA ASN A 28 -13.01 -13.48 -8.48
C ASN A 28 -14.28 -13.42 -9.36
N SER A 29 -15.43 -13.11 -8.76
CA SER A 29 -16.70 -12.97 -9.50
C SER A 29 -16.68 -11.74 -10.41
N CYS A 30 -16.16 -10.60 -9.93
CA CYS A 30 -15.94 -9.40 -10.74
C CYS A 30 -15.04 -9.72 -11.95
N LEU A 31 -13.91 -10.41 -11.73
CA LEU A 31 -13.01 -10.75 -12.84
C LEU A 31 -13.64 -11.73 -13.84
N ALA A 32 -14.42 -12.71 -13.38
CA ALA A 32 -15.15 -13.61 -14.26
C ALA A 32 -16.21 -12.88 -15.11
N GLU A 33 -16.85 -11.84 -14.55
CA GLU A 33 -17.76 -10.95 -15.30
C GLU A 33 -17.00 -10.22 -16.41
N LEU A 34 -15.79 -9.70 -16.12
CA LEU A 34 -14.96 -9.04 -17.13
C LEU A 34 -14.60 -9.96 -18.31
N ASP A 35 -14.23 -11.22 -18.01
CA ASP A 35 -13.90 -12.22 -19.05
C ASP A 35 -15.12 -12.55 -19.93
N SER A 36 -16.32 -12.52 -19.35
CA SER A 36 -17.57 -12.71 -20.09
C SER A 36 -17.87 -11.55 -21.03
N LEU A 37 -17.66 -10.30 -20.57
CA LEU A 37 -17.85 -9.09 -21.38
C LEU A 37 -16.88 -9.05 -22.58
N GLY A 38 -15.61 -9.41 -22.38
CA GLY A 38 -14.60 -9.44 -23.45
C GLY A 38 -14.85 -10.51 -24.52
N SER A 39 -15.68 -11.51 -24.23
CA SER A 39 -16.01 -12.59 -25.16
C SER A 39 -17.21 -12.25 -26.07
N GLU A 40 -18.11 -11.37 -25.64
CA GLU A 40 -19.34 -11.00 -26.39
C GLU A 40 -19.11 -9.92 -27.46
N ASP A 41 -18.10 -9.06 -27.27
CA ASP A 41 -17.75 -7.94 -28.17
C ASP A 41 -17.25 -8.39 -29.57
N ILE A 42 -16.93 -9.68 -29.76
CA ILE A 42 -16.51 -10.20 -31.08
C ILE A 42 -17.72 -10.51 -31.98
N SER A 43 -18.96 -10.50 -31.47
CA SER A 43 -20.11 -11.06 -32.17
C SER A 43 -21.32 -10.13 -32.43
N SER A 44 -21.37 -8.91 -31.89
CA SER A 44 -22.59 -8.08 -32.01
C SER A 44 -22.35 -6.58 -32.23
N SER A 45 -21.89 -6.23 -33.43
CA SER A 45 -21.87 -4.83 -33.91
C SER A 45 -23.28 -4.31 -34.25
N THR A 46 -24.20 -4.13 -33.29
CA THR A 46 -25.48 -3.40 -33.58
C THR A 46 -26.26 -2.89 -32.35
N THR A 47 -25.65 -2.17 -31.40
CA THR A 47 -26.46 -1.35 -30.46
C THR A 47 -25.70 -0.16 -29.90
N GLN A 48 -26.15 1.05 -30.26
CA GLN A 48 -25.54 2.36 -29.94
C GLN A 48 -25.70 2.83 -28.48
N ASN A 49 -25.98 1.94 -27.53
CA ASN A 49 -26.22 2.29 -26.12
C ASN A 49 -25.35 1.50 -25.12
N ALA A 50 -24.29 0.83 -25.58
CA ALA A 50 -23.35 0.19 -24.67
C ALA A 50 -22.62 1.27 -23.83
N PRO A 51 -22.51 1.11 -22.49
CA PRO A 51 -21.63 1.95 -21.70
C PRO A 51 -20.21 1.88 -22.27
N ASP A 52 -19.48 2.99 -22.21
CA ASP A 52 -18.09 3.09 -22.67
C ASP A 52 -17.30 1.90 -22.11
N SER A 53 -16.82 1.00 -22.98
CA SER A 53 -16.26 -0.30 -22.59
C SER A 53 -15.07 -0.15 -21.66
N ASP A 54 -14.30 0.93 -21.83
CA ASP A 54 -13.19 1.34 -20.97
C ASP A 54 -13.65 1.70 -19.55
N SER A 55 -14.79 2.40 -19.42
CA SER A 55 -15.36 2.74 -18.11
C SER A 55 -15.86 1.50 -17.37
N SER A 56 -16.42 0.53 -18.10
CA SER A 56 -16.93 -0.72 -17.52
C SER A 56 -15.77 -1.61 -17.04
N ARG A 57 -14.72 -1.75 -17.85
CA ARG A 57 -13.48 -2.45 -17.45
C ARG A 57 -12.84 -1.81 -16.23
N TRP A 58 -12.69 -0.49 -16.22
CA TRP A 58 -12.09 0.23 -15.10
C TRP A 58 -12.83 -0.04 -13.79
N MET A 59 -14.16 0.02 -13.81
CA MET A 59 -15.01 -0.21 -12.63
C MET A 59 -14.83 -1.62 -12.09
N VAL A 60 -14.90 -2.64 -12.95
CA VAL A 60 -14.74 -4.05 -12.55
C VAL A 60 -13.36 -4.33 -11.95
N LEU A 61 -12.30 -3.82 -12.58
CA LEU A 61 -10.92 -3.97 -12.07
C LEU A 61 -10.74 -3.24 -10.73
N SER A 62 -11.32 -2.04 -10.59
CA SER A 62 -11.27 -1.26 -9.35
C SER A 62 -11.98 -1.96 -8.19
N ASP A 63 -13.15 -2.54 -8.45
CA ASP A 63 -13.91 -3.29 -7.44
C ASP A 63 -13.19 -4.57 -7.02
N ALA A 64 -12.66 -5.33 -7.99
CA ALA A 64 -11.87 -6.52 -7.71
C ALA A 64 -10.60 -6.20 -6.91
N ALA A 65 -9.87 -5.14 -7.30
CA ALA A 65 -8.68 -4.69 -6.59
C ALA A 65 -9.01 -4.27 -5.14
N SER A 66 -10.08 -3.50 -4.95
CA SER A 66 -10.53 -3.05 -3.62
C SER A 66 -10.88 -4.22 -2.71
N ALA A 67 -11.59 -5.22 -3.25
CA ALA A 67 -11.96 -6.42 -2.50
C ALA A 67 -10.73 -7.28 -2.15
N LEU A 68 -9.78 -7.46 -3.07
CA LEU A 68 -8.53 -8.17 -2.78
C LEU A 68 -7.69 -7.45 -1.70
N ARG A 69 -7.66 -6.11 -1.71
CA ARG A 69 -7.01 -5.33 -0.65
C ARG A 69 -7.64 -5.64 0.71
N VAL A 70 -8.96 -5.54 0.84
CA VAL A 70 -9.65 -5.82 2.11
C VAL A 70 -9.45 -7.28 2.53
N ALA A 71 -9.54 -8.24 1.61
CA ALA A 71 -9.25 -9.65 1.89
C ALA A 71 -7.82 -9.83 2.44
N SER A 72 -6.85 -9.11 1.87
CA SER A 72 -5.46 -9.19 2.32
C SER A 72 -5.28 -8.66 3.75
N GLU A 73 -5.94 -7.57 4.12
CA GLU A 73 -5.87 -6.98 5.47
C GLU A 73 -6.35 -7.96 6.54
N TRP A 74 -7.48 -8.62 6.28
CA TRP A 74 -7.99 -9.67 7.17
C TRP A 74 -7.05 -10.89 7.21
N ALA A 75 -6.52 -11.31 6.06
CA ALA A 75 -5.60 -12.43 5.96
C ALA A 75 -4.30 -12.17 6.73
N MET A 76 -3.81 -10.92 6.78
CA MET A 76 -2.59 -10.57 7.54
C MET A 76 -2.68 -10.94 9.03
N LEU A 77 -3.87 -11.09 9.61
CA LEU A 77 -4.02 -11.45 11.02
C LEU A 77 -3.70 -12.92 11.32
N PHE A 78 -3.74 -13.81 10.32
CA PHE A 78 -3.64 -15.26 10.55
C PHE A 78 -2.88 -16.05 9.47
N ASP A 79 -2.89 -15.59 8.22
CA ASP A 79 -2.23 -16.22 7.08
C ASP A 79 -1.49 -15.18 6.22
N PRO A 80 -0.24 -14.84 6.59
CA PRO A 80 0.51 -13.79 5.91
C PRO A 80 0.92 -14.19 4.50
N ASN A 81 1.07 -15.48 4.19
CA ASN A 81 1.38 -15.93 2.84
C ASN A 81 0.20 -15.72 1.89
N ARG A 82 -1.01 -16.04 2.36
CA ARG A 82 -2.23 -15.72 1.61
C ARG A 82 -2.40 -14.20 1.47
N ALA A 83 -2.14 -13.43 2.53
CA ALA A 83 -2.19 -11.97 2.47
C ALA A 83 -1.26 -11.39 1.39
N LEU A 84 0.00 -11.85 1.32
CA LEU A 84 0.94 -11.41 0.29
C LEU A 84 0.48 -11.81 -1.12
N THR A 85 -0.09 -13.00 -1.28
CA THR A 85 -0.68 -13.42 -2.57
C THR A 85 -1.84 -12.52 -3.00
N LEU A 86 -2.73 -12.17 -2.07
CA LEU A 86 -3.85 -11.26 -2.31
C LEU A 86 -3.36 -9.83 -2.64
N LEU A 87 -2.32 -9.36 -1.96
CA LEU A 87 -1.68 -8.07 -2.25
C LEU A 87 -1.02 -8.03 -3.62
N ASP A 88 -0.32 -9.09 -4.06
CA ASP A 88 0.28 -9.14 -5.38
C ASP A 88 -0.78 -9.07 -6.50
N ARG A 89 -1.87 -9.82 -6.32
CA ARG A 89 -3.03 -9.78 -7.23
C ARG A 89 -3.68 -8.39 -7.26
N CYS A 90 -3.94 -7.80 -6.10
CA CYS A 90 -4.44 -6.43 -5.97
C CYS A 90 -3.51 -5.42 -6.67
N GLY A 91 -2.21 -5.52 -6.40
CA GLY A 91 -1.19 -4.66 -6.97
C GLY A 91 -1.09 -4.77 -8.49
N THR A 92 -1.28 -5.96 -9.04
CA THR A 92 -1.32 -6.18 -10.49
C THR A 92 -2.53 -5.52 -11.14
N LEU A 93 -3.73 -5.63 -10.57
CA LEU A 93 -4.91 -4.94 -11.08
C LEU A 93 -4.76 -3.41 -11.02
N LEU A 94 -4.25 -2.88 -9.90
CA LEU A 94 -4.01 -1.43 -9.75
C LEU A 94 -2.92 -0.91 -10.68
N HIS A 95 -1.88 -1.71 -10.93
CA HIS A 95 -0.85 -1.38 -11.92
C HIS A 95 -1.45 -1.29 -13.32
N GLU A 96 -2.34 -2.21 -13.70
CA GLU A 96 -3.05 -2.17 -14.99
C GLU A 96 -3.90 -0.89 -15.13
N LEU A 97 -4.51 -0.46 -14.03
CA LEU A 97 -5.24 0.81 -13.93
C LEU A 97 -4.32 2.06 -13.82
N SER A 98 -3.01 1.89 -14.00
CA SER A 98 -1.99 2.95 -13.91
C SER A 98 -1.94 3.67 -12.55
N TYR A 99 -2.24 2.97 -11.46
CA TYR A 99 -2.08 3.49 -10.09
C TYR A 99 -0.71 3.08 -9.51
N PRO A 100 0.17 4.04 -9.17
CA PRO A 100 1.43 3.75 -8.47
C PRO A 100 1.28 2.97 -7.17
N PHE A 101 0.13 3.07 -6.50
CA PHE A 101 -0.18 2.21 -5.35
C PHE A 101 -0.02 0.72 -5.68
N GLY A 102 -0.35 0.30 -6.91
CA GLY A 102 -0.15 -1.08 -7.35
C GLY A 102 1.31 -1.52 -7.30
N ASN A 103 2.26 -0.65 -7.69
CA ASN A 103 3.69 -0.93 -7.59
C ASN A 103 4.15 -1.05 -6.15
N PHE A 104 3.62 -0.19 -5.27
CA PHE A 104 3.90 -0.27 -3.84
C PHE A 104 3.45 -1.63 -3.29
N LEU A 105 2.22 -2.08 -3.59
CA LEU A 105 1.74 -3.40 -3.16
C LEU A 105 2.58 -4.56 -3.71
N LYS A 106 3.02 -4.49 -4.97
CA LYS A 106 3.90 -5.50 -5.57
C LYS A 106 5.28 -5.54 -4.92
N VAL A 107 5.82 -4.40 -4.48
CA VAL A 107 7.08 -4.36 -3.72
C VAL A 107 6.92 -4.99 -2.33
N ILE A 108 5.76 -4.84 -1.71
CA ILE A 108 5.43 -5.47 -0.42
C ILE A 108 5.28 -6.98 -0.57
N ALA A 109 4.57 -7.42 -1.60
CA ALA A 109 4.26 -8.82 -1.85
C ALA A 109 5.43 -9.61 -2.47
N GLY A 110 6.32 -8.92 -3.18
CA GLY A 110 7.39 -9.52 -3.97
C GLY A 110 8.57 -10.07 -3.15
N PRO A 111 9.50 -10.77 -3.81
CA PRO A 111 10.72 -11.26 -3.17
C PRO A 111 11.61 -10.09 -2.72
N TRP A 112 12.40 -10.28 -1.65
CA TRP A 112 13.23 -9.22 -1.08
C TRP A 112 14.44 -8.82 -1.94
N PHE A 113 14.91 -9.74 -2.77
CA PHE A 113 16.12 -9.57 -3.57
C PHE A 113 15.83 -9.46 -5.07
N GLU A 114 14.57 -9.61 -5.45
CA GLU A 114 14.13 -9.46 -6.83
C GLU A 114 13.24 -8.23 -6.89
N ASP A 115 13.47 -7.42 -7.91
CA ASP A 115 12.50 -6.39 -8.19
C ASP A 115 11.32 -7.01 -8.91
N PRO A 116 10.10 -6.68 -8.48
CA PRO A 116 8.93 -7.07 -9.26
C PRO A 116 9.13 -6.55 -10.70
N PRO A 117 8.78 -7.34 -11.72
CA PRO A 117 8.84 -6.88 -13.11
C PRO A 117 7.80 -5.78 -13.28
N ILE A 118 8.22 -4.54 -13.06
CA ILE A 118 7.37 -3.36 -13.13
C ILE A 118 7.89 -2.51 -14.28
N SER A 119 7.24 -2.68 -15.44
CA SER A 119 7.39 -1.79 -16.57
C SER A 119 6.93 -0.37 -16.21
N GLY A 120 7.57 0.65 -16.79
CA GLY A 120 7.11 2.04 -16.69
C GLY A 120 7.59 2.82 -15.45
N PHE A 121 8.36 2.22 -14.53
CA PHE A 121 8.90 2.96 -13.37
C PHE A 121 9.68 4.21 -13.76
N GLY A 122 10.56 4.09 -14.77
CA GLY A 122 11.39 5.20 -15.24
C GLY A 122 10.55 6.35 -15.77
N GLU A 123 9.57 6.05 -16.62
CA GLU A 123 8.65 7.05 -17.18
C GLU A 123 7.85 7.76 -16.07
N TRP A 124 7.34 7.02 -15.09
CA TRP A 124 6.61 7.61 -13.95
C TRP A 124 7.51 8.46 -13.05
N ILE A 125 8.76 8.05 -12.82
CA ILE A 125 9.74 8.84 -12.06
C ILE A 125 10.04 10.15 -12.80
N GLU A 126 10.28 10.09 -14.11
CA GLU A 126 10.51 11.27 -14.95
C GLU A 126 9.32 12.21 -14.97
N ASP A 127 8.09 11.67 -15.05
CA ASP A 127 6.86 12.44 -14.97
C ASP A 127 6.71 13.17 -13.63
N VAL A 128 7.04 12.53 -12.51
CA VAL A 128 7.02 13.18 -11.18
C VAL A 128 8.11 14.25 -11.06
N VAL A 129 9.32 14.00 -11.60
CA VAL A 129 10.35 15.06 -11.69
C VAL A 129 9.83 16.25 -12.49
N ARG A 130 9.15 16.00 -13.62
CA ARG A 130 8.53 17.04 -14.44
C ARG A 130 7.47 17.79 -13.63
N LEU A 131 6.54 17.11 -12.95
CA LEU A 131 5.51 17.74 -12.11
C LEU A 131 6.11 18.67 -11.05
N ASN A 132 7.11 18.21 -10.29
CA ASN A 132 7.73 19.01 -9.24
C ASN A 132 8.37 20.30 -9.78
N ARG A 133 8.94 20.27 -11.00
CA ARG A 133 9.46 21.48 -11.66
C ARG A 133 8.36 22.45 -12.09
N LEU A 134 7.22 21.92 -12.54
CA LEU A 134 6.09 22.72 -13.02
C LEU A 134 5.33 23.40 -11.89
N GLU A 135 5.20 22.79 -10.70
CA GLU A 135 4.49 23.41 -9.57
C GLU A 135 5.17 24.67 -9.03
N GLY A 136 6.47 24.85 -9.31
CA GLY A 136 7.19 26.11 -9.07
C GLY A 136 6.95 27.20 -10.12
N SER A 137 6.34 26.89 -11.28
CA SER A 137 6.18 27.79 -12.42
C SER A 137 4.70 27.98 -12.79
N ARG A 138 4.14 29.14 -12.44
CA ARG A 138 2.72 29.52 -12.62
C ARG A 138 2.22 29.53 -14.09
N LYS A 139 3.08 29.24 -15.07
CA LYS A 139 2.78 29.36 -16.52
C LYS A 139 2.51 28.03 -17.25
N ASP A 140 2.70 26.87 -16.62
CA ASP A 140 2.85 25.60 -17.36
C ASP A 140 1.73 24.56 -17.13
N THR A 141 0.50 25.00 -16.82
CA THR A 141 -0.65 24.06 -16.77
C THR A 141 -0.93 23.39 -18.12
N GLN A 142 -0.51 23.99 -19.24
CA GLN A 142 -0.59 23.38 -20.58
C GLN A 142 0.47 22.29 -20.84
N ASN A 143 1.58 22.27 -20.08
CA ASN A 143 2.68 21.28 -20.21
C ASN A 143 2.47 19.99 -19.40
N ARG A 144 1.29 19.80 -18.79
CA ARG A 144 0.91 18.53 -18.13
C ARG A 144 0.42 17.46 -19.11
N GLY A 145 0.30 17.78 -20.40
CA GLY A 145 -0.13 16.83 -21.43
C GLY A 145 0.76 15.58 -21.45
N GLY A 146 0.14 14.41 -21.35
CA GLY A 146 0.82 13.11 -21.36
C GLY A 146 1.15 12.54 -19.98
N ILE A 147 0.99 13.29 -18.88
CA ILE A 147 1.16 12.73 -17.53
C ILE A 147 -0.11 11.99 -17.12
N PRO A 148 -0.02 10.73 -16.68
CA PRO A 148 -1.17 9.99 -16.14
C PRO A 148 -1.90 10.79 -15.05
N ALA A 149 -3.23 10.85 -15.11
CA ALA A 149 -4.04 11.59 -14.14
C ALA A 149 -3.83 11.11 -12.70
N THR A 150 -3.54 9.82 -12.52
CA THR A 150 -3.21 9.19 -11.23
C THR A 150 -1.96 9.80 -10.59
N LEU A 151 -0.93 10.15 -11.37
CA LEU A 151 0.31 10.76 -10.87
C LEU A 151 0.16 12.22 -10.46
N ILE A 152 -0.94 12.87 -10.82
CA ILE A 152 -1.26 14.22 -10.33
C ILE A 152 -1.63 14.17 -8.83
N HIS A 153 -2.13 13.03 -8.35
CA HIS A 153 -2.49 12.88 -6.94
C HIS A 153 -1.25 12.71 -6.07
N PRO A 154 -1.05 13.57 -5.05
CA PRO A 154 0.13 13.50 -4.19
C PRO A 154 0.35 12.13 -3.56
N GLN A 155 -0.72 11.47 -3.11
CA GLN A 155 -0.66 10.13 -2.50
C GLN A 155 -0.05 9.09 -3.45
N GLN A 156 -0.42 9.12 -4.73
CA GLN A 156 0.12 8.20 -5.72
C GLN A 156 1.60 8.47 -5.98
N GLN A 157 2.04 9.74 -5.95
CA GLN A 157 3.47 10.07 -6.01
C GLN A 157 4.23 9.53 -4.80
N ALA A 158 3.65 9.63 -3.60
CA ALA A 158 4.26 9.08 -2.39
C ALA A 158 4.41 7.55 -2.47
N TYR A 159 3.39 6.84 -2.97
CA TYR A 159 3.50 5.40 -3.21
C TYR A 159 4.54 5.05 -4.26
N LEU A 160 4.62 5.80 -5.35
CA LEU A 160 5.66 5.62 -6.38
C LEU A 160 7.06 5.71 -5.77
N VAL A 161 7.30 6.76 -4.98
CA VAL A 161 8.61 7.02 -4.37
C VAL A 161 8.95 5.95 -3.34
N MET A 162 8.00 5.57 -2.49
CA MET A 162 8.19 4.46 -1.53
C MET A 162 8.52 3.15 -2.25
N ALA A 163 7.79 2.82 -3.32
CA ALA A 163 8.04 1.62 -4.12
C ALA A 163 9.43 1.66 -4.78
N ALA A 164 9.80 2.80 -5.36
CA ALA A 164 11.08 2.98 -6.06
C ALA A 164 12.28 2.94 -5.10
N VAL A 165 12.19 3.58 -3.94
CA VAL A 165 13.25 3.55 -2.91
C VAL A 165 13.45 2.14 -2.35
N SER A 166 12.36 1.37 -2.25
CA SER A 166 12.35 0.03 -1.68
C SER A 166 12.72 -1.07 -2.68
N SER A 167 12.91 -0.70 -3.95
CA SER A 167 13.32 -1.58 -5.04
C SER A 167 14.82 -1.38 -5.33
N PRO A 168 15.70 -2.35 -5.05
CA PRO A 168 17.15 -2.16 -5.17
C PRO A 168 17.64 -1.72 -6.55
N LEU A 169 17.15 -2.31 -7.65
CA LEU A 169 17.58 -1.94 -9.00
C LEU A 169 17.04 -0.54 -9.34
N VAL A 170 15.75 -0.26 -9.10
CA VAL A 170 15.15 1.05 -9.38
C VAL A 170 15.82 2.15 -8.55
N SER A 171 16.04 1.91 -7.26
CA SER A 171 16.72 2.86 -6.37
C SER A 171 18.15 3.15 -6.83
N SER A 172 18.86 2.12 -7.33
CA SER A 172 20.23 2.28 -7.86
C SER A 172 20.26 3.05 -9.19
N GLU A 173 19.36 2.74 -10.12
CA GLU A 173 19.26 3.33 -11.45
C GLU A 173 18.80 4.80 -11.37
N PHE A 174 17.76 5.06 -10.58
CA PHE A 174 17.11 6.36 -10.46
C PHE A 174 17.55 7.13 -9.20
N ARG A 175 18.71 6.79 -8.60
CA ARG A 175 19.19 7.41 -7.34
C ARG A 175 19.15 8.94 -7.35
N ARG A 176 19.59 9.56 -8.45
CA ARG A 176 19.60 11.03 -8.60
C ARG A 176 18.18 11.60 -8.73
N PRO A 177 17.34 11.16 -9.70
CA PRO A 177 15.93 11.56 -9.78
C PRO A 177 15.15 11.36 -8.48
N LEU A 178 15.28 10.22 -7.81
CA LEU A 178 14.57 9.92 -6.55
C LEU A 178 14.99 10.88 -5.44
N ARG A 179 16.30 11.14 -5.29
CA ARG A 179 16.78 12.14 -4.33
C ARG A 179 16.25 13.54 -4.65
N GLN A 180 16.17 13.89 -5.93
CA GLN A 180 15.56 15.16 -6.36
C GLN A 180 14.09 15.23 -5.93
N ILE A 181 13.29 14.22 -6.27
CA ILE A 181 11.87 14.15 -5.95
C ILE A 181 11.64 14.25 -4.43
N ILE A 182 12.38 13.48 -3.64
CA ILE A 182 12.24 13.44 -2.17
C ILE A 182 12.57 14.80 -1.53
N LEU A 183 13.63 15.46 -2.01
CA LEU A 183 14.09 16.71 -1.39
C LEU A 183 13.31 17.94 -1.86
N GLU A 184 12.83 17.94 -3.10
CA GLU A 184 12.20 19.10 -3.74
C GLU A 184 10.66 19.01 -3.79
N SER A 185 10.07 17.86 -3.44
CA SER A 185 8.60 17.72 -3.49
C SER A 185 7.90 18.75 -2.59
N PRO A 186 6.91 19.50 -3.13
CA PRO A 186 6.12 20.45 -2.34
C PRO A 186 5.28 19.74 -1.25
N HIS A 187 5.05 18.44 -1.39
CA HIS A 187 4.29 17.63 -0.45
C HIS A 187 5.05 17.29 0.84
N ARG A 188 6.37 17.54 0.89
CA ARG A 188 7.19 17.37 2.10
C ARG A 188 6.74 18.27 3.26
N VAL A 189 6.20 19.45 2.96
CA VAL A 189 5.67 20.41 3.94
C VAL A 189 4.14 20.34 4.03
N GLY A 190 3.51 19.57 3.14
CA GLY A 190 2.06 19.44 3.05
C GLY A 190 1.44 18.73 4.26
N VAL A 191 0.20 19.09 4.57
CA VAL A 191 -0.59 18.49 5.68
C VAL A 191 -1.76 17.64 5.18
N THR A 192 -1.88 17.45 3.87
CA THR A 192 -3.00 16.71 3.27
C THR A 192 -3.06 15.29 3.85
N PRO A 193 -4.17 14.89 4.48
CA PRO A 193 -4.35 13.53 4.98
C PRO A 193 -4.47 12.54 3.82
N VAL A 194 -4.04 11.31 4.07
CA VAL A 194 -4.00 10.20 3.12
C VAL A 194 -4.57 8.94 3.79
N GLY A 195 -5.36 8.18 3.03
CA GLY A 195 -5.97 6.93 3.49
C GLY A 195 -7.10 7.11 4.50
N ALA A 196 -7.72 5.99 4.92
CA ALA A 196 -8.86 5.99 5.85
C ALA A 196 -8.50 6.53 7.24
N LEU A 197 -7.22 6.42 7.63
CA LEU A 197 -6.72 6.83 8.96
C LEU A 197 -6.15 8.26 8.98
N GLY A 198 -6.24 8.97 7.85
CA GLY A 198 -5.82 10.37 7.74
C GLY A 198 -4.34 10.59 8.02
N THR A 199 -3.48 9.63 7.64
CA THR A 199 -2.03 9.76 7.78
C THR A 199 -1.55 10.94 6.92
N PRO A 200 -0.87 11.95 7.47
CA PRO A 200 -0.42 13.08 6.68
C PRO A 200 0.58 12.63 5.62
N ILE A 201 0.38 13.05 4.36
CA ILE A 201 1.23 12.63 3.25
C ILE A 201 2.73 12.87 3.48
N ARG A 202 3.08 13.97 4.15
CA ARG A 202 4.47 14.29 4.53
C ARG A 202 5.20 13.16 5.26
N ARG A 203 4.48 12.26 5.94
CA ARG A 203 5.10 11.11 6.61
C ARG A 203 5.68 10.12 5.61
N PHE A 204 4.98 9.81 4.51
CA PHE A 204 5.51 8.93 3.46
C PHE A 204 6.78 9.52 2.84
N TRP A 205 6.83 10.84 2.67
CA TRP A 205 8.01 11.56 2.20
C TRP A 205 9.16 11.50 3.21
N ALA A 206 8.89 11.71 4.49
CA ALA A 206 9.90 11.64 5.56
C ALA A 206 10.45 10.22 5.72
N VAL A 207 9.59 9.20 5.63
CA VAL A 207 9.98 7.78 5.60
C VAL A 207 10.84 7.49 4.38
N SER A 208 10.41 7.90 3.18
CA SER A 208 11.20 7.73 1.94
C SER A 208 12.59 8.37 2.07
N GLU A 209 12.66 9.59 2.60
CA GLU A 209 13.95 10.26 2.88
C GLU A 209 14.80 9.44 3.83
N ALA A 210 14.24 8.99 4.96
CA ALA A 210 14.94 8.21 5.96
C ALA A 210 15.47 6.88 5.40
N LEU A 211 14.73 6.22 4.52
CA LEU A 211 15.15 4.99 3.83
C LEU A 211 16.34 5.20 2.88
N THR A 212 16.56 6.43 2.40
CA THR A 212 17.71 6.75 1.53
C THR A 212 18.98 7.17 2.29
N ARG A 213 18.93 7.28 3.62
CA ARG A 213 20.08 7.67 4.44
C ARG A 213 21.03 6.49 4.63
N ASP A 214 22.32 6.75 4.53
CA ASP A 214 23.34 5.74 4.81
C ASP A 214 23.38 5.43 6.32
N GLY A 215 23.44 4.15 6.69
CA GLY A 215 23.60 3.70 8.08
C GLY A 215 22.29 3.52 8.87
N GLY A 216 22.41 3.27 10.17
CA GLY A 216 21.29 2.89 11.04
C GLY A 216 20.36 4.03 11.51
N GLU A 217 20.71 5.30 11.23
CA GLU A 217 19.92 6.46 11.68
C GLU A 217 18.51 6.50 11.06
N GLY A 218 18.37 6.04 9.81
CA GLY A 218 17.07 5.95 9.14
C GLY A 218 16.09 5.04 9.89
N ALA A 219 16.57 3.98 10.54
CA ALA A 219 15.73 3.01 11.23
C ALA A 219 14.97 3.62 12.42
N ALA A 220 15.62 4.50 13.17
CA ALA A 220 14.99 5.18 14.31
C ALA A 220 13.89 6.14 13.85
N VAL A 221 14.14 6.91 12.79
CA VAL A 221 13.17 7.86 12.21
C VAL A 221 11.94 7.14 11.67
N VAL A 222 12.14 6.04 10.92
CA VAL A 222 11.01 5.26 10.39
C VAL A 222 10.20 4.63 11.53
N ALA A 223 10.87 4.08 12.55
CA ALA A 223 10.19 3.51 13.71
C ALA A 223 9.36 4.54 14.49
N GLU A 224 9.84 5.78 14.63
CA GLU A 224 9.09 6.88 15.24
C GLU A 224 7.82 7.22 14.44
N HIS A 225 7.93 7.38 13.12
CA HIS A 225 6.75 7.65 12.28
C HIS A 225 5.72 6.52 12.32
N LEU A 226 6.17 5.26 12.34
CA LEU A 226 5.30 4.10 12.49
C LEU A 226 4.60 4.07 13.86
N ALA A 227 5.30 4.48 14.93
CA ALA A 227 4.70 4.59 16.26
C ALA A 227 3.59 5.65 16.29
N GLU A 228 3.81 6.80 15.66
CA GLU A 228 2.77 7.83 15.51
C GLU A 228 1.59 7.37 14.65
N MET A 229 1.83 6.57 13.60
CA MET A 229 0.76 5.98 12.79
C MET A 229 -0.04 4.96 13.62
N GLY A 230 0.63 4.10 14.38
CA GLY A 230 -0.01 3.14 15.28
C GLY A 230 -0.86 3.83 16.36
N GLN A 231 -0.41 4.96 16.90
CA GLN A 231 -1.20 5.72 17.86
C GLN A 231 -2.49 6.28 17.24
N LYS A 232 -2.41 6.84 16.03
CA LYS A 232 -3.60 7.31 15.29
C LYS A 232 -4.55 6.17 14.91
N TYR A 233 -4.00 5.03 14.51
CA TYR A 233 -4.80 3.83 14.27
C TYR A 233 -5.58 3.46 15.53
N ALA A 234 -4.93 3.45 16.69
CA ALA A 234 -5.57 3.10 17.95
C ALA A 234 -6.74 4.05 18.28
N GLU A 235 -6.58 5.36 18.07
CA GLU A 235 -7.67 6.34 18.26
C GLU A 235 -8.87 6.04 17.35
N SER A 236 -8.64 5.75 16.07
CA SER A 236 -9.69 5.36 15.13
C SER A 236 -10.35 4.02 15.49
N ALA A 237 -9.56 3.04 15.92
CA ALA A 237 -10.02 1.73 16.31
C ALA A 237 -10.87 1.78 17.58
N GLU A 238 -10.51 2.58 18.57
CA GLU A 238 -11.33 2.78 19.78
C GLU A 238 -12.71 3.37 19.45
N LEU A 239 -12.76 4.34 18.52
CA LEU A 239 -14.03 4.91 18.04
C LEU A 239 -14.85 3.86 17.28
N ALA A 240 -14.23 3.06 16.43
CA ALA A 240 -14.89 1.98 15.71
C ALA A 240 -15.43 0.89 16.66
N MET A 241 -14.68 0.56 17.71
CA MET A 241 -15.05 -0.40 18.75
C MET A 241 -16.28 0.03 19.56
N ALA A 242 -16.65 1.32 19.57
CA ALA A 242 -17.89 1.78 20.17
C ALA A 242 -19.13 1.12 19.54
N ASN A 243 -19.06 0.73 18.26
CA ASN A 243 -20.03 -0.16 17.64
C ASN A 243 -19.55 -1.62 17.76
N GLU A 244 -19.75 -2.20 18.94
CA GLU A 244 -19.28 -3.56 19.24
C GLU A 244 -19.77 -4.60 18.24
N TYR A 245 -21.00 -4.43 17.72
CA TYR A 245 -21.57 -5.37 16.75
C TYR A 245 -20.78 -5.37 15.45
N CYS A 246 -20.57 -4.20 14.83
CA CYS A 246 -19.79 -4.11 13.59
C CYS A 246 -18.35 -4.54 13.81
N TRP A 247 -17.73 -4.16 14.94
CA TRP A 247 -16.37 -4.53 15.27
C TRP A 247 -16.18 -6.05 15.39
N ARG A 248 -16.98 -6.71 16.24
CA ARG A 248 -16.88 -8.16 16.47
C ARG A 248 -17.16 -8.99 15.22
N ASN A 249 -18.01 -8.48 14.32
CA ASN A 249 -18.41 -9.16 13.09
C ASN A 249 -17.58 -8.79 11.87
N ALA A 250 -16.40 -8.17 12.05
CA ALA A 250 -15.53 -7.79 10.94
C ALA A 250 -16.20 -6.88 9.88
N ALA A 251 -17.15 -6.04 10.33
CA ALA A 251 -17.96 -5.15 9.50
C ALA A 251 -17.74 -3.66 9.85
N SER A 252 -16.64 -3.35 10.54
CA SER A 252 -16.25 -1.99 10.87
C SER A 252 -15.76 -1.24 9.62
N PRO A 253 -16.06 0.06 9.46
CA PRO A 253 -15.65 0.84 8.29
C PRO A 253 -14.19 1.32 8.34
N ILE A 254 -13.35 0.73 9.20
CA ILE A 254 -11.92 1.02 9.26
C ILE A 254 -11.12 -0.17 8.76
N ASP A 255 -9.97 0.09 8.14
CA ASP A 255 -9.04 -0.96 7.73
C ASP A 255 -8.62 -1.75 8.99
N ILE A 256 -8.72 -3.08 8.95
CA ILE A 256 -8.41 -3.90 10.13
C ILE A 256 -6.91 -3.99 10.37
N VAL A 257 -6.15 -4.11 9.30
CA VAL A 257 -4.70 -4.01 9.29
C VAL A 257 -4.33 -2.89 8.32
N ASP A 258 -3.52 -1.95 8.77
CA ASP A 258 -3.08 -0.83 7.93
C ASP A 258 -2.02 -1.31 6.93
N VAL A 259 -2.40 -1.37 5.66
CA VAL A 259 -1.53 -1.78 4.54
C VAL A 259 -0.37 -0.79 4.34
N ASP A 260 -0.58 0.49 4.61
CA ASP A 260 0.47 1.50 4.49
C ASP A 260 1.54 1.29 5.58
N MET A 261 1.12 1.05 6.84
CA MET A 261 2.04 0.70 7.93
C MET A 261 2.80 -0.59 7.60
N THR A 262 2.10 -1.61 7.12
CA THR A 262 2.70 -2.89 6.71
C THR A 262 3.73 -2.68 5.62
N GLY A 263 3.40 -1.88 4.60
CA GLY A 263 4.29 -1.60 3.50
C GLY A 263 5.54 -0.82 3.90
N ILE A 264 5.40 0.15 4.82
CA ILE A 264 6.55 0.86 5.39
C ILE A 264 7.45 -0.08 6.18
N VAL A 265 6.89 -0.97 7.00
CA VAL A 265 7.66 -1.97 7.78
C VAL A 265 8.42 -2.91 6.85
N VAL A 266 7.77 -3.47 5.84
CA VAL A 266 8.41 -4.37 4.85
C VAL A 266 9.52 -3.64 4.10
N SER A 267 9.23 -2.43 3.62
CA SER A 267 10.20 -1.57 2.91
C SER A 267 11.43 -1.25 3.78
N ALA A 268 11.21 -0.86 5.03
CA ALA A 268 12.29 -0.54 5.97
C ALA A 268 13.11 -1.76 6.34
N ALA A 269 12.48 -2.91 6.54
CA ALA A 269 13.18 -4.16 6.81
C ALA A 269 14.04 -4.61 5.62
N ARG A 270 13.55 -4.41 4.39
CA ARG A 270 14.27 -4.71 3.15
C ARG A 270 15.50 -3.83 2.97
N ILE A 271 15.36 -2.52 3.20
CA ILE A 271 16.42 -1.53 2.95
C ILE A 271 17.42 -1.41 4.11
N LEU A 272 16.93 -1.36 5.35
CA LEU A 272 17.75 -1.11 6.54
C LEU A 272 18.15 -2.40 7.27
N GLY A 273 17.61 -3.55 6.83
CA GLY A 273 17.80 -4.86 7.43
C GLY A 273 16.83 -5.12 8.59
N ILE A 274 16.17 -6.28 8.54
CA ILE A 274 15.16 -6.71 9.52
C ILE A 274 15.62 -6.64 10.98
N ARG A 275 16.88 -6.98 11.26
CA ARG A 275 17.41 -6.97 12.64
C ARG A 275 17.62 -5.54 13.16
N THR A 276 18.22 -4.67 12.34
CA THR A 276 18.50 -3.28 12.71
C THR A 276 17.20 -2.51 12.87
N PHE A 277 16.32 -2.59 11.88
CA PHE A 277 15.03 -1.92 11.91
C PHE A 277 14.10 -2.51 12.97
N GLY A 278 14.03 -3.84 13.09
CA GLY A 278 13.23 -4.53 14.10
C GLY A 278 13.56 -4.07 15.52
N ARG A 279 14.85 -3.94 15.86
CA ARG A 279 15.28 -3.40 17.16
C ARG A 279 14.80 -1.97 17.39
N SER A 280 14.91 -1.10 16.38
CA SER A 280 14.43 0.28 16.49
C SER A 280 12.91 0.35 16.70
N LEU A 281 12.16 -0.53 16.03
CA LEU A 281 10.71 -0.61 16.16
C LEU A 281 10.30 -1.17 17.54
N GLU A 282 10.97 -2.22 18.02
CA GLU A 282 10.76 -2.82 19.35
C GLU A 282 10.94 -1.79 20.50
N LEU A 283 11.82 -0.81 20.35
CA LEU A 283 11.99 0.28 21.31
C LEU A 283 10.80 1.27 21.35
N GLN A 284 9.96 1.27 20.32
CA GLN A 284 8.76 2.10 20.27
C GLN A 284 7.50 1.35 20.74
N LEU A 285 7.41 0.03 20.51
CA LEU A 285 6.21 -0.77 20.82
C LEU A 285 5.64 -0.56 22.25
N PRO A 286 6.45 -0.44 23.33
CA PRO A 286 5.92 -0.22 24.68
C PRO A 286 5.23 1.12 24.89
N LYS A 287 5.43 2.09 23.99
CA LYS A 287 4.85 3.44 24.07
C LYS A 287 3.53 3.57 23.30
N ILE A 288 3.14 2.54 22.56
CA ILE A 288 1.99 2.56 21.65
C ILE A 288 0.83 1.84 22.33
N HIS A 289 -0.38 2.36 22.15
CA HIS A 289 -1.59 1.67 22.58
C HIS A 289 -1.66 0.24 22.02
N PRO A 290 -2.16 -0.78 22.77
CA PRO A 290 -2.18 -2.16 22.32
C PRO A 290 -2.77 -2.39 20.93
N LEU A 291 -3.85 -1.69 20.56
CA LEU A 291 -4.46 -1.81 19.22
C LEU A 291 -3.52 -1.35 18.10
N GLY A 292 -2.78 -0.26 18.32
CA GLY A 292 -1.77 0.23 17.38
C GLY A 292 -0.52 -0.66 17.37
N ARG A 293 -0.19 -1.29 18.50
CA ARG A 293 0.91 -2.24 18.60
C ARG A 293 0.67 -3.48 17.75
N VAL A 294 -0.55 -4.03 17.77
CA VAL A 294 -0.94 -5.19 16.95
C VAL A 294 -0.65 -4.94 15.47
N GLN A 295 -0.90 -3.73 14.95
CA GLN A 295 -0.60 -3.37 13.56
C GLN A 295 0.88 -3.58 13.21
N LEU A 296 1.77 -3.12 14.07
CA LEU A 296 3.22 -3.22 13.87
C LEU A 296 3.75 -4.64 14.08
N GLU A 297 3.17 -5.37 15.03
CA GLU A 297 3.50 -6.78 15.27
C GLU A 297 3.09 -7.65 14.08
N VAL A 298 1.89 -7.47 13.55
CA VAL A 298 1.40 -8.13 12.33
C VAL A 298 2.30 -7.80 11.14
N ALA A 299 2.62 -6.53 10.93
CA ALA A 299 3.51 -6.11 9.87
C ALA A 299 4.91 -6.76 9.94
N LEU A 300 5.48 -6.89 11.14
CA LEU A 300 6.74 -7.61 11.37
C LEU A 300 6.62 -9.11 11.08
N GLU A 301 5.49 -9.73 11.41
CA GLU A 301 5.24 -11.13 11.09
C GLU A 301 5.07 -11.36 9.58
N VAL A 302 4.38 -10.48 8.86
CA VAL A 302 4.30 -10.48 7.39
C VAL A 302 5.70 -10.41 6.79
N THR A 303 6.52 -9.49 7.30
CA THR A 303 7.91 -9.30 6.88
C THR A 303 8.74 -10.58 7.05
N ARG A 304 8.58 -11.31 8.16
CA ARG A 304 9.27 -12.59 8.41
C ARG A 304 8.76 -13.76 7.57
N SER A 305 7.52 -13.67 7.10
CA SER A 305 6.85 -14.75 6.35
C SER A 305 7.06 -14.63 4.84
N GLY A 306 7.59 -13.51 4.35
CA GLY A 306 7.79 -13.26 2.92
C GLY A 306 8.65 -14.32 2.21
N PRO A 307 8.69 -14.32 0.85
CA PRO A 307 9.27 -15.36 0.00
C PRO A 307 10.75 -15.71 0.29
N SER A 308 11.42 -14.90 1.09
CA SER A 308 12.82 -15.05 1.49
C SER A 308 13.00 -15.45 2.96
N GLY A 309 11.95 -15.95 3.64
CA GLY A 309 11.98 -16.41 5.04
C GLY A 309 13.01 -17.51 5.40
N ALA A 310 13.89 -17.86 4.45
CA ALA A 310 15.08 -18.65 4.66
C ALA A 310 16.32 -17.95 4.06
N ALA A 311 16.80 -16.88 4.69
CA ALA A 311 18.22 -16.50 4.59
C ALA A 311 18.69 -15.91 5.94
N PRO A 312 19.89 -16.32 6.41
CA PRO A 312 20.28 -16.34 7.84
C PRO A 312 20.40 -14.99 8.55
#